data_AF-A0A2V8MC56-F1
#
_entry.id   AF-A0A2V8MC56-F1
#
_cell.length_a   1.000
_cell.length_b   1.000
_cell.length_c   1.000
_cell.angle_alpha   90.00
_cell.angle_beta   90.00
_cell.angle_gamma   90.00
#
_symmetry.space_group_name_H-M   'P 1'
#
loop_
_entity.id
_entity.type
_entity.pdbx_description
1 polymer ?
#
loop_
_entity_poly.entity_id
_entity_poly.type
_entity_poly.pdbx_seq_one_letter_code
_entity_poly.pdbx_strand_id
1 'polypeptide(L)'
;MRRSVIFTWSIMMCLIAAIAYAQAPSGLEGKWEGALVVGPNQLRLVFNILKASDGLYLGTVTSVDQGGARIPMDKIQLTGDSVRLEVKAVNGTFDG
;
A
#
# COMPACT_ATOMS: atom_id res chain seq x y z
N MET A 1 10.12 48.55 49.74
CA MET A 1 9.17 48.80 48.62
C MET A 1 9.71 48.03 47.40
N ARG A 2 9.27 46.78 47.10
CA ARG A 2 8.29 46.40 46.05
C ARG A 2 8.44 47.28 44.79
N ARG A 3 8.77 46.77 43.58
CA ARG A 3 8.09 45.70 42.83
C ARG A 3 9.00 45.06 41.76
N SER A 4 8.80 43.76 41.57
CA SER A 4 9.25 42.89 40.48
C SER A 4 8.61 43.28 39.14
N VAL A 5 9.33 43.11 38.01
CA VAL A 5 8.73 42.84 36.69
C VAL A 5 9.58 41.79 35.98
N ILE A 6 9.09 40.55 36.06
CA ILE A 6 9.46 39.43 35.19
C ILE A 6 8.69 39.67 33.89
N PHE A 7 9.36 39.95 32.77
CA PHE A 7 8.73 40.03 31.46
C PHE A 7 9.10 38.77 30.66
N THR A 8 8.24 37.77 30.82
CA THR A 8 8.12 36.60 29.95
C THR A 8 8.06 37.03 28.48
N TRP A 9 9.04 36.62 27.68
CA TRP A 9 8.82 36.48 26.24
C TRP A 9 8.88 35.00 25.86
N SER A 10 7.71 34.40 26.03
CA SER A 10 7.35 33.06 25.64
C SER A 10 7.58 32.83 24.14
N ILE A 11 8.23 31.71 23.83
CA ILE A 11 7.83 30.77 22.78
C ILE A 11 7.70 31.40 21.38
N MET A 12 8.83 31.56 20.71
CA MET A 12 8.91 31.53 19.24
C MET A 12 9.03 30.05 18.85
N MET A 13 7.95 29.28 18.79
CA MET A 13 7.06 29.14 17.63
C MET A 13 7.80 29.16 16.30
N CYS A 14 8.46 28.05 15.99
CA CYS A 14 8.50 27.52 14.63
C CYS A 14 8.57 25.98 14.72
N LEU A 15 7.43 25.39 15.04
CA LEU A 15 7.14 23.99 14.73
C LEU A 15 7.17 23.86 13.21
N ILE A 16 8.33 23.60 12.62
CA ILE A 16 8.38 22.89 11.35
C ILE A 16 8.20 21.42 11.71
N ALA A 17 6.97 21.08 12.14
CA ALA A 17 6.52 19.70 12.02
C ALA A 17 6.46 19.47 10.51
N ALA A 18 7.52 18.88 9.96
CA ALA A 18 7.46 18.28 8.64
C ALA A 18 6.38 17.20 8.72
N ILE A 19 5.15 17.57 8.40
CA ILE A 19 4.11 16.61 8.09
C ILE A 19 4.62 15.99 6.79
N ALA A 20 5.40 14.92 6.93
CA ALA A 20 5.58 13.96 5.87
C ALA A 20 4.18 13.38 5.65
N TYR A 21 3.38 14.07 4.83
CA TYR A 21 2.27 13.44 4.17
C TYR A 21 2.91 12.31 3.39
N ALA A 22 2.81 11.08 3.91
CA ALA A 22 2.95 9.91 3.08
C ALA A 22 1.96 10.15 1.94
N GLN A 23 2.45 10.60 0.78
CA GLN A 23 1.59 10.73 -0.38
C GLN A 23 1.03 9.33 -0.58
N ALA A 24 -0.29 9.19 -0.40
CA ALA A 24 -0.94 7.95 -0.76
C ALA A 24 -0.50 7.65 -2.21
N PRO A 25 -0.02 6.42 -2.50
CA PRO A 25 0.38 6.07 -3.85
C PRO A 25 -0.74 6.48 -4.80
N SER A 26 -0.43 7.28 -5.82
CA SER A 26 -1.41 7.75 -6.81
C SER A 26 -1.78 6.65 -7.81
N GLY A 27 -1.55 5.39 -7.45
CA GLY A 27 -1.67 4.22 -8.29
C GLY A 27 -1.59 2.92 -7.48
N LEU A 28 -1.62 1.80 -8.20
CA LEU A 28 -1.68 0.46 -7.63
C LEU A 28 -0.30 -0.11 -7.21
N GLU A 29 0.79 0.57 -7.57
CA GLU A 29 2.14 0.12 -7.26
C GLU A 29 2.40 0.03 -5.75
N GLY A 30 3.08 -1.04 -5.33
CA GLY A 30 3.39 -1.29 -3.93
C GLY A 30 3.28 -2.75 -3.54
N LYS A 31 3.42 -2.96 -2.22
CA LYS A 31 3.22 -4.26 -1.59
C LYS A 31 1.86 -4.27 -0.91
N TRP A 32 1.01 -5.20 -1.30
CA TRP A 32 -0.33 -5.39 -0.75
C TRP A 32 -0.41 -6.73 -0.04
N GLU A 33 -1.06 -6.75 1.11
CA GLU A 33 -1.27 -7.97 1.90
C GLU A 33 -2.76 -8.17 2.09
N GLY A 34 -3.20 -9.42 1.95
CA GLY A 34 -4.61 -9.78 2.05
C GLY A 34 -4.80 -11.21 2.53
N ALA A 35 -6.04 -11.53 2.88
CA ALA A 35 -6.45 -12.87 3.27
C ALA A 35 -7.49 -13.40 2.28
N LEU A 36 -7.23 -14.59 1.72
CA LEU A 36 -8.20 -15.33 0.92
C LEU A 36 -8.75 -16.48 1.76
N VAL A 37 -10.06 -16.45 2.01
CA VAL A 37 -10.76 -17.54 2.68
C VAL A 37 -11.15 -18.59 1.63
N VAL A 38 -10.70 -19.83 1.83
CA VAL A 38 -10.97 -20.98 0.94
C VAL A 38 -11.58 -22.09 1.77
N GLY A 39 -12.91 -22.14 1.81
CA GLY A 39 -13.64 -23.06 2.68
C GLY A 39 -13.31 -22.81 4.16
N PRO A 40 -12.82 -23.81 4.92
CA PRO A 40 -12.43 -23.64 6.32
C PRO A 40 -11.05 -23.00 6.50
N ASN A 41 -10.27 -22.84 5.42
CA ASN A 41 -8.90 -22.35 5.48
C ASN A 41 -8.81 -20.86 5.14
N GLN A 42 -7.77 -20.20 5.64
CA GLN A 42 -7.40 -18.85 5.28
C GLN A 42 -5.97 -18.81 4.77
N LEU A 43 -5.76 -18.16 3.63
CA LEU A 43 -4.45 -18.01 2.99
C LEU A 43 -4.04 -16.53 3.03
N ARG A 44 -2.84 -16.25 3.54
CA ARG A 44 -2.23 -14.92 3.45
C ARG A 44 -1.59 -14.76 2.10
N LEU A 45 -2.05 -13.77 1.34
CA LEU A 45 -1.54 -13.42 0.03
C LEU A 45 -0.76 -12.11 0.12
N VAL A 46 0.39 -12.09 -0.54
CA VAL A 46 1.20 -10.89 -0.75
C VAL A 46 1.26 -10.61 -2.24
N PHE A 47 0.79 -9.44 -2.65
CA PHE A 47 0.92 -8.94 -4.01
C PHE A 47 2.02 -7.89 -4.05
N ASN A 48 2.94 -8.03 -5.01
CA ASN A 48 3.95 -7.01 -5.30
C ASN A 48 3.64 -6.47 -6.69
N ILE A 49 3.27 -5.19 -6.77
CA ILE A 49 2.83 -4.52 -8.00
C ILE A 49 3.80 -3.39 -8.31
N LEU A 50 4.20 -3.30 -9.56
CA LEU A 50 5.08 -2.27 -10.10
C LEU A 50 4.39 -1.61 -11.28
N LYS A 51 4.57 -0.30 -11.42
CA LYS A 51 4.20 0.44 -12.63
C LYS A 51 5.41 0.53 -13.54
N ALA A 52 5.29 -0.03 -14.75
CA ALA A 52 6.32 0.04 -15.77
C ALA A 52 6.37 1.43 -16.42
N SER A 53 7.44 1.71 -17.16
CA SER A 53 7.67 3.01 -17.82
C SER A 53 6.64 3.34 -18.91
N ASP A 54 6.00 2.33 -19.48
CA ASP A 54 4.91 2.46 -20.44
C ASP A 54 3.54 2.70 -19.77
N GLY A 55 3.50 2.79 -18.44
CA GLY A 55 2.29 3.00 -17.65
C GLY A 55 1.51 1.72 -17.32
N LEU A 56 1.93 0.56 -17.84
CA LEU A 56 1.30 -0.73 -17.52
C LEU A 56 1.72 -1.22 -16.13
N TYR A 57 0.87 -2.06 -15.54
CA TYR A 57 1.17 -2.70 -14.26
C TYR A 57 1.70 -4.12 -14.45
N LEU A 58 2.77 -4.43 -13.73
CA LEU A 58 3.38 -5.75 -13.65
C LEU A 58 3.39 -6.18 -12.18
N GLY A 59 3.33 -7.49 -11.91
CA GLY A 59 3.37 -7.92 -10.54
C GLY A 59 3.32 -9.41 -10.32
N THR A 60 3.44 -9.76 -9.05
CA THR A 60 3.44 -11.16 -8.60
C THR A 60 2.58 -11.32 -7.37
N VAL A 61 2.00 -12.50 -7.21
CA VAL A 61 1.31 -12.93 -6.00
C VAL A 61 2.08 -14.07 -5.33
N THR A 62 2.11 -14.06 -4.01
CA THR A 62 2.72 -15.11 -3.19
C THR A 62 1.73 -15.51 -2.10
N SER A 63 1.42 -16.81 -2.01
CA SER A 63 0.70 -17.37 -0.86
C SER A 63 1.71 -17.79 0.20
N VAL A 64 1.71 -17.08 1.34
CA VAL A 64 2.66 -17.28 2.44
C VAL A 64 2.50 -18.67 3.05
N ASP A 65 1.27 -19.16 3.11
CA ASP A 65 0.93 -20.41 3.80
C ASP A 65 1.05 -21.65 2.90
N GLN A 66 1.29 -21.47 1.59
CA GLN A 66 1.38 -22.56 0.60
C GLN A 66 2.77 -22.64 -0.04
N GLY A 67 3.82 -22.57 0.77
CA GLY A 67 5.20 -22.75 0.32
C GLY A 67 5.85 -21.52 -0.33
N GLY A 68 5.16 -20.37 -0.36
CA GLY A 68 5.79 -19.09 -0.70
C GLY A 68 6.22 -18.94 -2.17
N ALA A 69 5.72 -19.77 -3.08
CA ALA A 69 6.00 -19.63 -4.50
C ALA A 69 5.49 -18.27 -5.01
N ARG A 70 6.31 -17.61 -5.83
CA ARG A 70 5.97 -16.32 -6.47
C ARG A 70 5.40 -16.59 -7.85
N ILE A 71 4.14 -16.21 -8.07
CA ILE A 71 3.41 -16.44 -9.31
C ILE A 71 3.24 -15.09 -10.02
N PRO A 72 3.71 -14.92 -11.26
CA PRO A 72 3.42 -13.75 -12.07
C PRO A 72 1.91 -13.59 -12.29
N MET A 73 1.42 -12.34 -12.23
CA MET A 73 0.06 -12.02 -12.64
C MET A 73 0.03 -11.78 -14.15
N ASP A 74 -0.93 -12.38 -14.84
CA ASP A 74 -1.10 -12.26 -16.29
C ASP A 74 -1.70 -10.92 -16.71
N LYS A 75 -2.53 -10.32 -15.84
CA LYS A 75 -3.15 -9.02 -16.09
C LYS A 75 -3.32 -8.25 -14.79
N ILE A 76 -2.96 -6.98 -14.83
CA ILE A 76 -3.22 -6.00 -13.76
C ILE A 76 -3.75 -4.74 -14.43
N GLN A 77 -4.98 -4.34 -14.11
CA GLN A 77 -5.63 -3.19 -14.72
C GLN A 77 -6.31 -2.34 -13.66
N LEU A 78 -6.01 -1.04 -13.68
CA LEU A 78 -6.65 -0.02 -12.87
C LEU A 78 -7.54 0.84 -13.78
N THR A 79 -8.83 0.94 -13.48
CA THR A 79 -9.81 1.75 -14.22
C THR A 79 -10.61 2.59 -13.24
N GLY A 80 -10.27 3.88 -13.13
CA GLY A 80 -10.79 4.72 -12.04
C GLY A 80 -10.35 4.14 -10.70
N ASP A 81 -11.31 3.81 -9.85
CA ASP A 81 -11.08 3.19 -8.54
C ASP A 81 -11.19 1.66 -8.55
N SER A 82 -11.45 1.06 -9.72
CA SER A 82 -11.59 -0.39 -9.86
C SER A 82 -10.30 -1.07 -10.33
N VAL A 83 -10.01 -2.23 -9.74
CA VAL A 83 -8.85 -3.05 -10.00
C VAL A 83 -9.28 -4.43 -10.51
N ARG A 84 -8.69 -4.85 -11.62
CA ARG A 84 -8.78 -6.22 -12.13
C ARG A 84 -7.42 -6.91 -12.10
N LEU A 85 -7.37 -8.08 -11.48
CA LEU A 85 -6.19 -8.95 -11.41
C LEU A 85 -6.52 -10.31 -12.03
N GLU A 86 -5.61 -10.85 -12.85
CA GLU A 86 -5.73 -12.21 -13.39
C GLU A 86 -4.44 -13.00 -13.16
N VAL A 87 -4.58 -14.24 -12.68
CA VAL A 87 -3.49 -15.19 -12.44
C VAL A 87 -3.90 -16.55 -13.01
N LYS A 88 -3.66 -16.74 -14.30
CA LYS A 88 -4.10 -17.92 -15.07
C LYS A 88 -3.48 -19.20 -14.56
N ALA A 89 -2.25 -19.16 -14.04
CA ALA A 89 -1.56 -20.33 -13.48
C ALA A 89 -2.35 -21.02 -12.35
N VAL A 90 -3.24 -20.30 -11.67
CA VAL A 90 -4.12 -20.81 -10.61
C VAL A 90 -5.60 -20.60 -10.90
N ASN A 91 -5.95 -20.25 -12.15
CA ASN A 91 -7.31 -19.86 -12.56
C ASN A 91 -7.93 -18.78 -11.65
N GLY A 92 -7.11 -17.85 -11.16
CA GLY A 92 -7.53 -16.79 -10.25
C GLY A 92 -7.91 -15.52 -10.99
N THR A 93 -9.02 -14.90 -10.59
CA THR A 93 -9.44 -13.57 -11.05
C THR A 93 -10.00 -12.77 -9.87
N PHE A 94 -9.74 -11.47 -9.85
CA PHE A 94 -10.33 -10.52 -8.91
C PHE A 94 -10.81 -9.28 -9.66
N ASP A 95 -12.00 -8.79 -9.30
CA ASP A 95 -12.58 -7.53 -9.75
C ASP A 95 -13.13 -6.81 -8.50
N GLY A 96 -12.67 -5.59 -8.23
CA GLY A 96 -13.06 -4.82 -7.06
C GLY A 96 -12.75 -3.34 -7.17
#